data_AF-A0A641IY47-F1
#
_entry.id   AF-A0A641IY47-F1
#
_cell.length_a   1.000
_cell.length_b   1.000
_cell.length_c   1.000
_cell.angle_alpha   90.00
_cell.angle_beta   90.00
_cell.angle_gamma   90.00
#
_symmetry.space_group_name_H-M   'P 1'
#
loop_
_entity.id
_entity.type
_entity.pdbx_description
1 polymer ?
#
loop_
_entity_poly.entity_id
_entity_poly.type
_entity_poly.pdbx_seq_one_letter_code
_entity_poly.pdbx_strand_id
1 'polypeptide(L)'
;KHMLRLRRAGEINGEHVPEIILLNSHDGTSSYQMLPGYFRFICQNGCVCGQSLGEVRVPHRGNVVEKVIEGAYEVVGVFDRIEEKRDAMQSLILPPPARQALAQAALTYRYGDEHQPVTTADILTPRRREDYGKDLWSAYQTIQENM
;
A
#
# COMPACT_ATOMS: atom_id res chain seq x y z
N LYS A 1 -16.79 -7.04 -13.49
CA LYS A 1 -16.09 -6.80 -12.20
C LYS A 1 -16.27 -5.34 -11.83
N HIS A 2 -16.64 -5.08 -10.58
CA HIS A 2 -16.83 -3.72 -10.05
C HIS A 2 -15.77 -3.44 -9.00
N MET A 3 -15.30 -2.20 -8.97
CA MET A 3 -14.39 -1.68 -7.96
C MET A 3 -15.01 -0.44 -7.35
N LEU A 4 -15.10 -0.38 -6.02
CA LEU A 4 -15.50 0.80 -5.28
C LEU A 4 -14.37 1.20 -4.34
N ARG A 5 -14.13 2.51 -4.21
CA ARG A 5 -13.12 3.07 -3.32
C ARG A 5 -13.82 3.90 -2.27
N LEU A 6 -13.69 3.53 -1.00
CA LEU A 6 -14.31 4.21 0.12
C LEU A 6 -13.26 4.98 0.90
N ARG A 7 -13.54 6.26 1.18
CA ARG A 7 -12.70 7.15 1.98
C ARG A 7 -13.51 7.74 3.11
N ARG A 8 -12.85 8.05 4.22
CA ARG A 8 -13.49 8.73 5.34
C ARG A 8 -13.89 10.15 4.93
N ALA A 9 -15.12 10.54 5.28
CA ALA A 9 -15.57 11.92 5.08
C ALA A 9 -14.69 12.89 5.87
N GLY A 10 -14.21 13.96 5.22
CA GLY A 10 -13.29 14.95 5.81
C GLY A 10 -11.81 14.73 5.47
N GLU A 11 -11.40 13.52 5.08
CA GLU A 11 -10.01 13.19 4.73
C GLU A 11 -9.82 13.00 3.21
N ILE A 12 -10.85 13.25 2.41
CA ILE A 12 -10.92 12.91 0.97
C ILE A 12 -9.76 13.51 0.16
N ASN A 13 -9.32 14.71 0.53
CA ASN A 13 -8.28 15.50 -0.15
C ASN A 13 -6.96 15.57 0.63
N GLY A 14 -6.78 14.75 1.67
CA GLY A 14 -5.50 14.68 2.37
C GLY A 14 -4.38 14.22 1.43
N GLU A 15 -3.14 14.58 1.73
CA GLU A 15 -1.97 14.06 1.00
C GLU A 15 -1.90 12.53 1.10
N HIS A 16 -2.39 12.02 2.23
CA HIS A 16 -2.30 10.66 2.71
C HIS A 16 -3.67 10.28 3.28
N VAL A 17 -4.38 9.34 2.63
CA VAL A 17 -5.78 9.03 2.93
C VAL A 17 -5.96 7.53 3.14
N PRO A 18 -6.47 7.08 4.30
CA PRO A 18 -6.89 5.70 4.47
C PRO A 18 -8.07 5.40 3.54
N GLU A 19 -7.96 4.32 2.80
CA GLU A 19 -8.94 3.93 1.80
C GLU A 19 -9.25 2.44 1.88
N ILE A 20 -10.51 2.08 1.64
CA ILE A 20 -10.93 0.68 1.46
C ILE A 20 -11.26 0.48 -0.01
N ILE A 21 -10.59 -0.47 -0.66
CA ILE A 21 -10.94 -0.91 -2.01
C ILE A 21 -11.83 -2.15 -1.89
N LEU A 22 -13.04 -2.03 -2.43
CA LEU A 22 -13.99 -3.12 -2.54
C LEU A 22 -13.95 -3.69 -3.95
N LEU A 23 -13.66 -4.98 -4.08
CA LEU A 23 -13.71 -5.69 -5.35
C LEU A 23 -14.86 -6.69 -5.34
N ASN A 24 -15.67 -6.67 -6.41
CA ASN A 24 -16.80 -7.60 -6.53
C ASN A 24 -16.95 -8.13 -7.97
N SER A 25 -17.23 -9.43 -8.05
CA SER A 25 -17.66 -10.13 -9.26
C SER A 25 -19.13 -10.51 -9.13
N HIS A 26 -20.03 -9.74 -9.77
CA HIS A 26 -21.46 -10.03 -9.77
C HIS A 26 -21.82 -11.36 -10.46
N ASP A 27 -20.91 -11.88 -11.28
CA ASP A 27 -20.99 -13.19 -11.95
C ASP A 27 -20.48 -14.35 -11.09
N GLY A 28 -20.03 -14.09 -9.86
CA GLY A 28 -19.55 -15.12 -8.92
C GLY A 28 -18.23 -15.77 -9.28
N THR A 29 -17.52 -15.26 -10.31
CA THR A 29 -16.24 -15.80 -10.78
C THR A 29 -15.05 -15.46 -9.88
N SER A 30 -15.21 -14.52 -8.96
CA SER A 30 -14.24 -14.22 -7.90
C SER A 30 -14.97 -13.83 -6.61
N SER A 31 -14.31 -13.98 -5.46
CA SER A 31 -14.87 -13.57 -4.17
C SER A 31 -15.02 -12.05 -4.08
N TYR A 32 -15.93 -11.61 -3.21
CA TYR A 32 -15.94 -10.23 -2.75
C TYR A 32 -14.69 -9.98 -1.90
N GLN A 33 -14.02 -8.85 -2.10
CA GLN A 33 -12.79 -8.51 -1.38
C GLN A 33 -12.88 -7.11 -0.80
N MET A 34 -12.36 -6.95 0.41
CA MET A 34 -12.14 -5.65 1.06
C MET A 34 -10.65 -5.51 1.33
N LEU A 35 -10.04 -4.50 0.74
CA LEU A 35 -8.61 -4.24 0.84
C LEU A 35 -8.41 -2.89 1.55
N PRO A 36 -8.00 -2.87 2.83
CA PRO A 36 -7.52 -1.65 3.44
C PRO A 36 -6.21 -1.24 2.77
N GLY A 37 -6.08 0.05 2.50
CA GLY A 37 -4.87 0.63 1.92
C GLY A 37 -4.70 2.07 2.34
N TYR A 38 -3.53 2.61 2.03
CA TYR A 38 -3.17 3.98 2.31
C TYR A 38 -2.90 4.70 0.99
N PHE A 39 -3.92 5.38 0.48
CA PHE A 39 -3.81 6.04 -0.80
C PHE A 39 -3.10 7.39 -0.64
N ARG A 40 -2.12 7.62 -1.49
CA ARG A 40 -1.50 8.94 -1.63
C ARG A 40 -1.90 9.52 -2.98
N PHE A 41 -2.57 10.68 -2.95
CA PHE A 41 -3.18 11.26 -4.15
C PHE A 41 -2.16 11.54 -5.26
N ILE A 42 -0.97 11.99 -4.87
CA ILE A 42 0.07 12.47 -5.76
C ILE A 42 0.71 11.31 -6.54
N CYS A 43 0.79 10.11 -5.97
CA CYS A 43 1.49 8.99 -6.60
C CYS A 43 0.66 8.20 -7.61
N GLN A 44 -0.67 8.34 -7.61
CA GLN A 44 -1.62 7.39 -8.23
C GLN A 44 -1.47 5.93 -7.77
N ASN A 45 -0.44 5.61 -6.97
CA ASN A 45 -0.20 4.30 -6.40
C ASN A 45 -1.09 4.13 -5.16
N GLY A 46 -1.97 3.13 -5.22
CA GLY A 46 -2.71 2.63 -4.05
C GLY A 46 -1.78 1.92 -3.09
N CYS A 47 -0.93 2.67 -2.39
CA CYS A 47 0.07 2.08 -1.51
C CYS A 47 -0.63 1.28 -0.39
N VAL A 48 -0.53 -0.04 -0.47
CA VAL A 48 -0.93 -0.94 0.61
C VAL A 48 0.34 -1.27 1.38
N CYS A 49 0.53 -0.64 2.53
CA CYS A 49 1.70 -0.90 3.37
C CYS A 49 1.48 -2.16 4.21
N GLY A 50 2.39 -3.12 4.08
CA GLY A 50 2.43 -4.35 4.90
C GLY A 50 1.91 -5.60 4.19
N GLN A 51 2.26 -6.77 4.75
CA GLN A 51 1.75 -8.07 4.29
C GLN A 51 0.23 -8.14 4.51
N SER A 52 -0.57 -7.89 3.46
CA SER A 52 -2.02 -8.14 3.40
C SER A 52 -2.76 -7.84 4.72
N LEU A 53 -2.40 -6.75 5.41
CA LEU A 53 -2.94 -6.47 6.74
C LEU A 53 -4.44 -6.22 6.57
N GLY A 54 -5.28 -7.15 7.01
CA GLY A 54 -6.73 -6.99 6.97
C GLY A 54 -7.38 -7.13 5.60
N GLU A 55 -6.75 -7.79 4.62
CA GLU A 55 -7.50 -8.21 3.42
C GLU A 55 -8.59 -9.22 3.83
N VAL A 56 -9.85 -8.87 3.58
CA VAL A 56 -10.98 -9.76 3.82
C VAL A 56 -11.49 -10.29 2.50
N ARG A 57 -11.65 -11.62 2.42
CA ARG A 57 -12.27 -12.30 1.26
C ARG A 57 -13.55 -13.00 1.69
N VAL A 58 -14.66 -12.61 1.09
CA VAL A 58 -15.97 -13.23 1.35
C VAL A 58 -16.41 -14.00 0.10
N PRO A 59 -16.60 -15.33 0.18
CA PRO A 59 -17.15 -16.10 -0.93
C PRO A 59 -18.63 -15.73 -1.15
N HIS A 60 -19.12 -15.79 -2.38
CA HIS A 60 -20.53 -15.53 -2.73
C HIS A 60 -21.49 -16.68 -2.33
N ARG A 61 -21.15 -17.47 -1.31
CA ARG A 61 -21.93 -18.62 -0.84
C ARG A 61 -21.93 -18.68 0.69
N GLY A 62 -23.01 -19.20 1.27
CA GLY A 62 -23.18 -19.32 2.72
C GLY A 62 -23.66 -18.02 3.37
N ASN A 63 -23.27 -17.77 4.62
CA ASN A 63 -23.63 -16.54 5.34
C ASN A 63 -22.78 -15.35 4.87
N VAL A 64 -23.17 -14.76 3.74
CA VAL A 64 -22.43 -13.65 3.12
C VAL A 64 -22.56 -12.36 3.95
N VAL A 65 -23.76 -12.07 4.47
CA VAL A 65 -24.05 -10.79 5.15
C VAL A 65 -23.21 -10.65 6.42
N GLU A 66 -23.22 -11.66 7.28
CA GLU A 66 -22.47 -11.63 8.54
C GLU A 66 -20.96 -11.48 8.29
N LYS A 67 -20.42 -12.25 7.34
CA LYS A 67 -18.99 -12.19 6.98
C LYS A 67 -18.56 -10.84 6.42
N VAL A 68 -19.44 -10.17 5.68
CA VAL A 68 -19.17 -8.81 5.18
C VAL A 68 -19.15 -7.81 6.35
N ILE A 69 -20.07 -7.93 7.30
CA ILE A 69 -20.13 -7.05 8.48
C ILE A 69 -18.90 -7.24 9.36
N GLU A 70 -18.55 -8.47 9.70
CA GLU A 70 -17.36 -8.78 10.51
C GLU A 70 -16.10 -8.28 9.82
N GLY A 71 -15.96 -8.57 8.53
CA GLY A 71 -14.83 -8.09 7.74
C GLY A 71 -14.70 -6.57 7.71
N ALA A 72 -15.81 -5.83 7.70
CA ALA A 72 -15.76 -4.37 7.74
C ALA A 72 -15.17 -3.87 9.07
N TYR A 73 -15.50 -4.49 10.20
CA TYR A 73 -14.90 -4.14 11.49
C TYR A 73 -13.40 -4.47 11.54
N GLU A 74 -13.00 -5.62 11.00
CA GLU A 74 -11.58 -5.99 10.90
C GLU A 74 -10.78 -4.97 10.09
N VAL A 75 -11.30 -4.58 8.92
CA VAL A 75 -10.67 -3.62 8.01
C VAL A 75 -10.50 -2.26 8.67
N VAL A 76 -11.51 -1.77 9.39
CA VAL A 76 -11.42 -0.47 10.09
C VAL A 76 -10.35 -0.48 11.19
N GLY A 77 -10.23 -1.58 11.95
CA GLY A 77 -9.19 -1.73 12.98
C GLY A 77 -7.76 -1.89 12.44
N VAL A 78 -7.57 -1.95 11.12
CA VAL A 78 -6.24 -2.02 10.50
C VAL A 78 -5.64 -0.63 10.30
N PHE A 79 -6.46 0.40 10.11
CA PHE A 79 -5.97 1.73 9.75
C PHE A 79 -5.03 2.33 10.79
N ASP A 80 -5.33 2.18 12.08
CA ASP A 80 -4.47 2.65 13.17
C ASP A 80 -3.07 2.03 13.08
N ARG A 81 -2.98 0.74 12.71
CA ARG A 81 -1.71 0.03 12.55
C ARG A 81 -0.95 0.51 11.31
N ILE A 82 -1.65 0.79 10.21
CA ILE A 82 -1.04 1.34 8.99
C ILE A 82 -0.46 2.73 9.28
N GLU A 83 -1.21 3.57 9.98
CA GLU A 83 -0.78 4.91 10.39
C GLU A 83 0.44 4.85 11.32
N GLU A 84 0.42 3.98 12.33
CA GLU A 84 1.57 3.79 13.23
C GLU A 84 2.83 3.36 12.46
N LYS A 85 2.71 2.46 11.48
CA LYS A 85 3.85 2.04 10.64
C LYS A 85 4.36 3.16 9.75
N ARG A 86 3.47 3.96 9.16
CA ARG A 86 3.82 5.16 8.40
C ARG A 86 4.63 6.11 9.27
N ASP A 87 4.14 6.43 10.46
CA ASP A 87 4.78 7.37 11.38
C ASP A 87 6.14 6.87 11.85
N ALA A 88 6.24 5.57 12.16
CA ALA A 88 7.52 4.94 12.48
C ALA A 88 8.52 5.07 11.33
N MET A 89 8.10 4.84 10.09
CA MET A 89 8.95 4.99 8.90
C MET A 89 9.35 6.44 8.65
N GLN A 90 8.43 7.40 8.83
CA GLN A 90 8.73 8.83 8.69
C GLN A 90 9.70 9.33 9.76
N SER A 91 9.63 8.79 10.98
CA SER A 91 10.55 9.15 12.06
C SER A 91 11.99 8.67 11.85
N LEU A 92 12.19 7.67 10.99
CA LEU A 92 13.50 7.06 10.75
C LEU A 92 14.20 7.72 9.57
N ILE A 93 15.19 8.58 9.85
CA ILE A 93 16.10 9.11 8.84
C ILE A 93 16.98 7.99 8.29
N LEU A 94 17.07 7.92 6.96
CA LEU A 94 17.82 6.91 6.23
C LEU A 94 19.08 7.55 5.58
N PRO A 95 20.28 7.37 6.17
CA PRO A 95 21.52 7.85 5.58
C PRO A 95 21.76 7.27 4.19
N PRO A 96 22.54 7.92 3.32
CA PRO A 96 22.76 7.46 1.94
C PRO A 96 23.19 5.98 1.81
N PRO A 97 24.09 5.43 2.65
CA PRO A 97 24.45 4.01 2.58
C PRO A 97 23.27 3.08 2.89
N ALA A 98 22.45 3.42 3.90
CA ALA A 98 21.27 2.63 4.27
C ALA A 98 20.18 2.70 3.17
N ARG A 99 20.04 3.85 2.51
CA ARG A 99 19.12 4.03 1.38
C ARG A 99 19.52 3.18 0.17
N GLN A 100 20.81 3.12 -0.14
CA GLN A 100 21.36 2.23 -1.17
C GLN A 100 21.16 0.75 -0.81
N ALA A 101 21.42 0.38 0.45
CA ALA A 101 21.21 -0.99 0.91
C ALA A 101 19.73 -1.41 0.81
N LEU A 102 18.79 -0.53 1.16
CA LEU A 102 17.35 -0.77 1.02
C LEU A 102 16.95 -0.98 -0.46
N ALA A 103 17.43 -0.11 -1.35
CA ALA A 103 17.17 -0.23 -2.79
C ALA A 103 17.73 -1.55 -3.35
N GLN A 104 18.96 -1.92 -2.98
CA GLN A 104 19.56 -3.17 -3.43
C GLN A 104 18.76 -4.39 -2.93
N ALA A 105 18.36 -4.38 -1.65
CA ALA A 105 17.54 -5.43 -1.08
C ALA A 105 16.18 -5.54 -1.80
N ALA A 106 15.57 -4.43 -2.18
CA ALA A 106 14.32 -4.41 -2.93
C ALA A 106 14.46 -5.00 -4.35
N LEU A 107 15.55 -4.68 -5.06
CA LEU A 107 15.83 -5.26 -6.38
C LEU A 107 16.08 -6.76 -6.30
N THR A 108 16.93 -7.19 -5.36
CA THR A 108 17.20 -8.61 -5.12
C THR A 108 15.93 -9.36 -4.73
N TYR A 109 15.06 -8.76 -3.91
CA TYR A 109 13.78 -9.38 -3.54
C TYR A 109 12.82 -9.56 -4.73
N ARG A 110 12.76 -8.60 -5.66
CA ARG A 110 11.83 -8.66 -6.80
C ARG A 110 12.35 -9.46 -7.99
N TYR A 111 13.62 -9.31 -8.33
CA TYR A 111 14.22 -9.84 -9.56
C TYR A 111 15.23 -10.96 -9.31
N GLY A 112 15.63 -11.21 -8.06
CA GLY A 112 16.73 -12.12 -7.74
C GLY A 112 18.10 -11.58 -8.15
N ASP A 113 19.06 -12.49 -8.31
CA ASP A 113 20.47 -12.17 -8.56
C ASP A 113 20.86 -12.22 -10.05
N GLU A 114 19.98 -12.71 -10.92
CA GLU A 114 20.33 -12.92 -12.34
C GLU A 114 20.26 -11.63 -13.16
N HIS A 115 19.06 -11.12 -13.41
CA HIS A 115 18.85 -9.97 -14.28
C HIS A 115 17.91 -8.95 -13.62
N GLN A 116 18.48 -7.78 -13.31
CA GLN A 116 17.75 -6.63 -12.78
C GLN A 116 17.57 -5.61 -13.91
N PRO A 117 16.34 -5.32 -14.36
CA PRO A 117 16.08 -4.41 -15.48
C PRO A 117 16.27 -2.93 -15.13
N VAL A 118 16.42 -2.61 -13.85
CA VAL A 118 16.60 -1.27 -13.30
C VAL A 118 17.71 -1.29 -12.25
N THR A 119 18.44 -0.19 -12.11
CA THR A 119 19.53 -0.06 -11.13
C THR A 119 19.05 0.55 -9.82
N THR A 120 19.86 0.46 -8.76
CA THR A 120 19.56 1.13 -7.49
C THR A 120 19.44 2.65 -7.64
N ALA A 121 20.20 3.26 -8.55
CA ALA A 121 20.11 4.69 -8.84
C ALA A 121 18.78 5.05 -9.53
N ASP A 122 18.32 4.22 -10.46
CA ASP A 122 17.04 4.43 -11.14
C ASP A 122 15.88 4.40 -10.14
N ILE A 123 15.86 3.39 -9.26
CA ILE A 123 14.76 3.24 -8.29
C ILE A 123 14.83 4.22 -7.12
N LEU A 124 15.98 4.84 -6.87
CA LEU A 124 16.16 5.88 -5.85
C LEU A 124 15.94 7.30 -6.38
N THR A 125 15.76 7.48 -7.69
CA THR A 125 15.54 8.80 -8.29
C THR A 125 14.07 9.21 -8.10
N PRO A 126 13.77 10.22 -7.27
CA PRO A 126 12.39 10.64 -7.04
C PRO A 126 11.80 11.28 -8.29
N ARG A 127 10.60 10.86 -8.70
CA ARG A 127 9.88 11.47 -9.83
C ARG A 127 9.29 12.83 -9.49
N ARG A 128 9.11 13.13 -8.20
CA ARG A 128 8.40 14.33 -7.71
C ARG A 128 9.09 14.93 -6.47
N ARG A 129 8.79 16.20 -6.18
CA ARG A 129 9.45 16.99 -5.11
C ARG A 129 9.12 16.46 -3.71
N GLU A 130 7.92 15.94 -3.54
CA GLU A 130 7.38 15.41 -2.30
C GLU A 130 8.10 14.14 -1.83
N ASP A 131 8.88 13.50 -2.70
CA ASP A 131 9.62 12.25 -2.43
C ASP A 131 11.11 12.47 -2.15
N TYR A 132 11.57 13.73 -2.12
CA TYR A 132 12.96 14.08 -1.77
C TYR A 132 13.26 13.93 -0.27
N GLY A 133 12.28 13.48 0.52
CA GLY A 133 12.46 13.17 1.94
C GLY A 133 13.63 12.22 2.18
N LYS A 134 14.26 12.38 3.34
CA LYS A 134 15.43 11.59 3.77
C LYS A 134 15.05 10.45 4.71
N ASP A 135 13.77 10.32 5.02
CA ASP A 135 13.21 9.28 5.87
C ASP A 135 12.95 7.97 5.10
N LEU A 136 12.75 6.89 5.86
CA LEU A 136 12.48 5.57 5.32
C LEU A 136 11.17 5.54 4.51
N TRP A 137 10.14 6.30 4.93
CA TRP A 137 8.87 6.37 4.22
C TRP A 137 9.05 6.92 2.80
N SER A 138 9.70 8.06 2.65
CA SER A 138 9.98 8.69 1.35
C SER A 138 10.86 7.79 0.46
N ALA A 139 11.86 7.12 1.04
CA ALA A 139 12.69 6.16 0.32
C ALA A 139 11.87 4.94 -0.17
N TYR A 140 11.03 4.37 0.70
CA TYR A 140 10.16 3.24 0.38
C TYR A 140 9.18 3.59 -0.74
N GLN A 141 8.54 4.75 -0.66
CA GLN A 141 7.63 5.23 -1.71
C GLN A 141 8.37 5.37 -3.04
N THR A 142 9.52 6.06 -3.06
CA THR A 142 10.31 6.27 -4.29
C THR A 142 10.67 4.94 -4.96
N ILE A 143 11.12 3.97 -4.17
CA ILE A 143 11.47 2.62 -4.65
C ILE A 143 10.23 1.94 -5.23
N GLN A 144 9.10 1.97 -4.54
CA GLN A 144 7.85 1.36 -5.00
C GLN A 144 7.37 1.94 -6.35
N GLU A 145 7.45 3.26 -6.56
CA GLU A 145 6.98 3.88 -7.81
C GLU A 145 7.87 3.55 -9.03
N ASN A 146 9.12 3.19 -8.78
CA ASN A 146 10.13 2.97 -9.81
C ASN A 146 10.42 1.49 -10.09
N MET A 147 9.76 0.57 -9.38
CA MET A 147 9.88 -0.89 -9.54
C MET A 147 8.86 -1.53 -10.49
#